data_AF-A0A4P9WSP0-F1
#
_entry.id   AF-A0A4P9WSP0-F1
#
_cell.length_a   1.000
_cell.length_b   1.000
_cell.length_c   1.000
_cell.angle_alpha   90.00
_cell.angle_beta   90.00
_cell.angle_gamma   90.00
#
_symmetry.space_group_name_H-M   'P 1'
#
loop_
_entity.id
_entity.type
_entity.pdbx_description
1 polymer ?
#
loop_
_entity_poly.entity_id
_entity_poly.type
_entity_poly.pdbx_seq_one_letter_code
_entity_poly.pdbx_strand_id
1 'polypeptide(L)'
;AAAAAEQSFPVVVEPRKNGDAVSDDGGDADSTGPPDDTLDVNGAGRDHADTEDRSDRDVDGDGDEDGGDVAPSKRLASHERQYEAQQAEICAAIQSRLLDKTCMPPSYWSLSDKETQLHIKIQNFARQYRLLYPSRKDLLLLAPNEFGVEKFVCNTFRLTQLPYRELYDYRSCAQFVYRYLTYEPLDPPQNPPAVLYSPTWTLATQKADAYGALGMTRTWSPGMLAAM
;
A
#
# COMPACT_ATOMS: atom_id res chain seq x y z
N ALA A 1 -24.88 18.71 -36.51
CA ALA A 1 -24.67 17.28 -36.23
C ALA A 1 -23.72 17.17 -35.05
N ALA A 2 -24.25 16.96 -33.85
CA ALA A 2 -23.47 16.80 -32.62
C ALA A 2 -23.20 15.31 -32.43
N ALA A 3 -21.93 14.90 -32.52
CA ALA A 3 -21.51 13.55 -32.18
C ALA A 3 -21.28 13.49 -30.67
N ALA A 4 -22.13 12.74 -29.97
CA ALA A 4 -21.96 12.40 -28.57
C ALA A 4 -20.75 11.46 -28.44
N ALA A 5 -19.69 11.94 -27.76
CA ALA A 5 -18.60 11.08 -27.32
C ALA A 5 -19.07 10.36 -26.05
N GLU A 6 -19.31 9.06 -26.16
CA GLU A 6 -19.56 8.17 -25.02
C GLU A 6 -18.37 8.23 -24.05
N GLN A 7 -18.63 8.72 -22.85
CA GLN A 7 -17.68 8.68 -21.75
C GLN A 7 -17.68 7.26 -21.18
N SER A 8 -16.66 6.49 -21.55
CA SER A 8 -16.34 5.21 -20.92
C SER A 8 -15.88 5.47 -19.48
N PHE A 9 -16.69 5.09 -18.51
CA PHE A 9 -16.34 5.08 -17.09
C PHE A 9 -15.36 3.92 -16.81
N PRO A 10 -14.32 4.12 -15.98
CA PRO A 10 -13.44 3.02 -15.61
C PRO A 10 -14.15 2.00 -14.73
N VAL A 11 -13.82 0.73 -14.97
CA VAL A 11 -14.34 -0.46 -14.31
C VAL A 11 -14.20 -0.34 -12.79
N VAL A 12 -15.35 -0.36 -12.11
CA VAL A 12 -15.45 -0.55 -10.67
C VAL A 12 -14.81 -1.90 -10.33
N VAL A 13 -13.67 -1.88 -9.63
CA VAL A 13 -13.11 -3.10 -9.05
C VAL A 13 -14.02 -3.51 -7.92
N GLU A 14 -14.81 -4.56 -8.13
CA GLU A 14 -15.71 -5.09 -7.11
C GLU A 14 -14.93 -5.50 -5.84
N PRO A 15 -15.53 -5.33 -4.65
CA PRO A 15 -14.92 -5.79 -3.41
C PRO A 15 -14.75 -7.31 -3.43
N ARG A 16 -13.55 -7.77 -3.07
CA ARG A 16 -13.23 -9.19 -2.91
C ARG A 16 -14.27 -9.86 -1.99
N LYS A 17 -15.06 -10.79 -2.55
CA LYS A 17 -15.87 -11.74 -1.77
C LYS A 17 -14.92 -12.76 -1.17
N ASN A 18 -14.70 -12.71 0.14
CA ASN A 18 -14.05 -13.80 0.85
C ASN A 18 -15.11 -14.83 1.24
N GLY A 19 -14.92 -16.05 0.74
CA GLY A 19 -15.61 -17.24 1.21
C GLY A 19 -14.97 -17.76 2.49
N ASP A 20 -15.87 -18.30 3.30
CA ASP A 20 -15.71 -19.34 4.32
C ASP A 20 -15.10 -18.97 5.67
N ALA A 21 -16.03 -18.88 6.62
CA ALA A 21 -15.81 -18.92 8.05
C ALA A 21 -15.11 -20.23 8.44
N VAL A 22 -13.97 -20.11 9.13
CA VAL A 22 -13.40 -21.19 9.93
C VAL A 22 -13.80 -20.91 11.38
N SER A 23 -14.52 -21.87 11.95
CA SER A 23 -14.97 -21.90 13.33
C SER A 23 -13.78 -21.93 14.28
N ASP A 24 -13.85 -21.04 15.27
CA ASP A 24 -13.03 -20.95 16.46
C ASP A 24 -13.34 -22.16 17.36
N ASP A 25 -12.35 -23.00 17.69
CA ASP A 25 -12.47 -23.96 18.79
C ASP A 25 -11.23 -23.85 19.66
N GLY A 26 -11.45 -23.39 20.88
CA GLY A 26 -10.42 -23.13 21.89
C GLY A 26 -9.96 -24.41 22.58
N GLY A 27 -8.66 -24.46 22.88
CA GLY A 27 -8.05 -25.52 23.68
C GLY A 27 -6.74 -25.06 24.31
N ASP A 28 -6.83 -24.61 25.56
CA ASP A 28 -5.71 -24.42 26.48
C ASP A 28 -5.19 -25.76 27.02
N ALA A 29 -3.86 -25.97 26.99
CA ALA A 29 -3.07 -26.77 27.95
C ALA A 29 -1.61 -26.80 27.45
N ASP A 30 -0.72 -26.01 28.03
CA ASP A 30 0.17 -26.33 29.15
C ASP A 30 1.43 -27.14 28.79
N SER A 31 2.51 -26.63 29.35
CA SER A 31 3.94 -26.89 29.24
C SER A 31 4.35 -28.31 29.64
N THR A 32 5.35 -28.90 28.99
CA THR A 32 6.49 -29.61 29.65
C THR A 32 7.55 -30.05 28.64
N GLY A 33 8.82 -29.89 29.01
CA GLY A 33 10.01 -30.12 28.17
C GLY A 33 10.42 -31.60 27.98
N PRO A 34 11.54 -31.85 27.28
CA PRO A 34 11.92 -33.18 26.78
C PRO A 34 12.81 -33.96 27.74
N PRO A 35 12.93 -35.29 27.56
CA PRO A 35 14.17 -35.98 27.90
C PRO A 35 14.71 -36.90 26.79
N ASP A 36 15.95 -36.57 26.43
CA ASP A 36 17.19 -37.35 26.27
C ASP A 36 17.22 -38.90 26.34
N ASP A 37 18.07 -39.44 25.44
CA ASP A 37 18.91 -40.65 25.41
C ASP A 37 18.56 -41.92 26.22
N THR A 38 18.53 -43.08 25.52
CA THR A 38 19.43 -44.22 25.81
C THR A 38 19.39 -45.34 24.77
N LEU A 39 20.57 -45.97 24.64
CA LEU A 39 21.05 -47.02 23.74
C LEU A 39 20.41 -48.40 24.02
N ASP A 40 20.31 -49.31 23.02
CA ASP A 40 21.35 -50.33 22.73
C ASP A 40 20.83 -51.66 22.09
N VAL A 41 21.73 -52.25 21.29
CA VAL A 41 21.92 -53.62 20.71
C VAL A 41 20.77 -54.60 20.39
N ASN A 42 20.83 -55.14 19.16
CA ASN A 42 21.16 -56.54 18.81
C ASN A 42 21.03 -56.69 17.26
N GLY A 43 21.96 -57.24 16.46
CA GLY A 43 23.14 -58.07 16.70
C GLY A 43 22.98 -59.46 16.05
N ALA A 44 23.22 -59.57 14.73
CA ALA A 44 23.65 -60.78 13.97
C ALA A 44 23.60 -60.42 12.45
N GLY A 45 24.64 -60.49 11.62
CA GLY A 45 25.87 -61.27 11.62
C GLY A 45 25.79 -62.36 10.54
N ARG A 46 26.41 -62.13 9.37
CA ARG A 46 27.17 -63.10 8.52
C ARG A 46 27.41 -62.58 7.08
N ASP A 47 28.64 -62.11 6.85
CA ASP A 47 29.65 -62.60 5.89
C ASP A 47 29.13 -63.37 4.66
N HIS A 48 29.39 -62.91 3.42
CA HIS A 48 30.65 -63.09 2.69
C HIS A 48 30.51 -62.59 1.24
N ALA A 49 31.66 -62.17 0.69
CA ALA A 49 31.90 -61.50 -0.57
C ALA A 49 31.88 -62.41 -1.83
N ASP A 50 32.20 -61.75 -2.96
CA ASP A 50 32.64 -62.25 -4.28
C ASP A 50 31.51 -62.39 -5.32
N THR A 51 31.63 -62.08 -6.62
CA THR A 51 32.63 -61.47 -7.51
C THR A 51 31.98 -61.45 -8.91
N GLU A 52 32.25 -60.39 -9.69
CA GLU A 52 32.21 -60.27 -11.18
C GLU A 52 30.95 -60.59 -12.02
N ASP A 53 30.58 -59.68 -12.94
CA ASP A 53 30.90 -59.78 -14.39
C ASP A 53 29.81 -59.23 -15.34
N ARG A 54 30.25 -58.33 -16.24
CA ARG A 54 29.78 -58.00 -17.61
C ARG A 54 28.27 -57.84 -17.93
N SER A 55 27.91 -56.68 -18.50
CA SER A 55 27.84 -56.52 -19.97
C SER A 55 27.40 -55.11 -20.39
N ASP A 56 28.15 -54.54 -21.33
CA ASP A 56 27.90 -53.33 -22.12
C ASP A 56 26.55 -53.35 -22.84
N ARG A 57 25.86 -52.20 -22.84
CA ARG A 57 25.05 -51.73 -23.99
C ARG A 57 25.08 -50.20 -24.05
N ASP A 58 25.72 -49.70 -25.10
CA ASP A 58 25.58 -48.35 -25.60
C ASP A 58 24.10 -48.09 -25.99
N VAL A 59 23.53 -47.00 -25.47
CA VAL A 59 22.32 -46.39 -26.03
C VAL A 59 22.57 -44.89 -26.11
N ASP A 60 23.11 -44.48 -27.26
CA ASP A 60 23.05 -43.11 -27.73
C ASP A 60 21.57 -42.78 -28.02
N GLY A 61 21.00 -41.89 -27.22
CA GLY A 61 19.65 -41.37 -27.37
C GLY A 61 19.68 -39.85 -27.36
N ASP A 62 20.04 -39.26 -28.49
CA ASP A 62 19.70 -37.87 -28.81
C ASP A 62 18.17 -37.74 -28.84
N GLY A 63 17.64 -37.04 -27.85
CA GLY A 63 16.21 -36.77 -27.71
C GLY A 63 16.01 -35.35 -27.16
N ASP A 64 16.18 -34.37 -28.04
CA ASP A 64 15.57 -33.05 -27.85
C ASP A 64 14.04 -33.20 -27.98
N GLU A 65 13.33 -33.30 -26.85
CA GLU A 65 11.92 -32.89 -26.78
C GLU A 65 11.72 -31.94 -25.59
N ASP A 66 11.82 -30.66 -25.97
CA ASP A 66 11.21 -29.49 -25.37
C ASP A 66 9.86 -29.79 -24.69
N GLY A 67 9.89 -29.82 -23.36
CA GLY A 67 8.74 -30.08 -22.52
C GLY A 67 8.96 -29.46 -21.15
N GLY A 68 9.31 -28.18 -21.13
CA GLY A 68 9.54 -27.42 -19.90
C GLY A 68 8.29 -27.34 -19.03
N ASP A 69 8.07 -28.34 -18.19
CA ASP A 69 7.09 -28.29 -17.11
C ASP A 69 7.61 -27.29 -16.07
N VAL A 70 7.34 -26.02 -16.33
CA VAL A 70 7.66 -24.91 -15.44
C VAL A 70 6.86 -25.16 -14.16
N ALA A 71 7.55 -25.73 -13.16
CA ALA A 71 7.01 -26.09 -11.85
C ALA A 71 5.99 -25.04 -11.36
N PRO A 72 4.83 -25.44 -10.80
CA PRO A 72 3.71 -24.54 -10.48
C PRO A 72 4.11 -23.25 -9.75
N SER A 73 5.12 -23.30 -8.88
CA SER A 73 5.67 -22.13 -8.17
C SER A 73 6.29 -21.06 -9.08
N LYS A 74 6.96 -21.45 -10.17
CA LYS A 74 7.54 -20.50 -11.14
C LYS A 74 6.44 -19.80 -11.95
N ARG A 75 5.38 -20.54 -12.32
CA ARG A 75 4.22 -19.99 -13.05
C ARG A 75 3.43 -18.98 -12.19
N LEU A 76 3.26 -19.27 -10.90
CA LEU A 76 2.65 -18.36 -9.92
C LEU A 76 3.48 -17.07 -9.75
N ALA A 77 4.81 -17.19 -9.60
CA ALA A 77 5.69 -16.02 -9.48
C ALA A 77 5.70 -15.14 -10.74
N SER A 78 5.62 -15.74 -11.93
CA SER A 78 5.46 -14.99 -13.19
C SER A 78 4.14 -14.25 -13.25
N HIS A 79 3.05 -14.87 -12.82
CA HIS A 79 1.72 -14.25 -12.80
C HIS A 79 1.63 -13.11 -11.77
N GLU A 80 2.23 -13.27 -10.59
CA GLU A 80 2.33 -12.23 -9.56
C GLU A 80 3.08 -11.00 -10.08
N ARG A 81 4.24 -11.18 -10.72
CA ARG A 81 5.00 -10.08 -11.33
C ARG A 81 4.23 -9.36 -12.44
N GLN A 82 3.49 -10.11 -13.26
CA GLN A 82 2.64 -9.52 -14.30
C GLN A 82 1.52 -8.67 -13.70
N TYR A 83 0.89 -9.16 -12.64
CA TYR A 83 -0.14 -8.45 -11.92
C TYR A 83 0.39 -7.18 -11.26
N GLU A 84 1.54 -7.24 -10.59
CA GLU A 84 2.21 -6.08 -10.01
C GLU A 84 2.59 -5.04 -11.06
N ALA A 85 3.13 -5.49 -12.20
CA ALA A 85 3.46 -4.61 -13.32
C ALA A 85 2.21 -3.90 -13.87
N GLN A 86 1.11 -4.63 -14.04
CA GLN A 86 -0.17 -4.05 -14.47
C GLN A 86 -0.71 -3.04 -13.46
N GLN A 87 -0.66 -3.35 -12.16
CA GLN A 87 -1.06 -2.42 -11.11
C GLN A 87 -0.20 -1.16 -11.10
N ALA A 88 1.11 -1.30 -11.31
CA ALA A 88 2.03 -0.17 -11.38
C ALA A 88 1.73 0.71 -12.59
N GLU A 89 1.40 0.13 -13.74
CA GLU A 89 1.01 0.87 -14.94
C GLU A 89 -0.30 1.66 -14.72
N ILE A 90 -1.30 1.04 -14.11
CA ILE A 90 -2.55 1.73 -13.75
C ILE A 90 -2.28 2.88 -12.77
N CYS A 91 -1.49 2.64 -11.73
CA CYS A 91 -1.11 3.68 -10.76
C CYS A 91 -0.39 4.85 -11.46
N ALA A 92 0.56 4.55 -12.35
CA ALA A 92 1.31 5.56 -13.09
C ALA A 92 0.40 6.39 -14.01
N ALA A 93 -0.58 5.75 -14.67
CA ALA A 93 -1.56 6.45 -15.49
C ALA A 93 -2.43 7.41 -14.65
N ILE A 94 -2.90 6.97 -13.48
CA ILE A 94 -3.65 7.82 -12.54
C ILE A 94 -2.80 9.02 -12.09
N GLN A 95 -1.55 8.76 -11.67
CA GLN A 95 -0.62 9.80 -11.22
C GLN A 95 -0.33 10.82 -12.32
N SER A 96 -0.09 10.36 -13.55
CA SER A 96 0.14 11.24 -14.70
C SER A 96 -1.04 12.19 -14.93
N ARG A 97 -2.28 11.69 -14.83
CA ARG A 97 -3.48 12.51 -14.96
C ARG A 97 -3.62 13.54 -13.84
N LEU A 98 -3.26 13.17 -12.61
CA LEU A 98 -3.33 14.07 -11.44
C LEU A 98 -2.24 15.15 -11.46
N LEU A 99 -1.11 14.90 -12.11
CA LEU A 99 -0.04 15.87 -12.33
C LEU A 99 -0.28 16.75 -13.57
N ASP A 100 -1.35 16.51 -14.32
CA ASP A 100 -1.72 17.36 -15.43
C ASP A 100 -2.41 18.64 -14.94
N LYS A 101 -1.75 19.79 -15.18
CA LYS A 101 -2.28 21.11 -14.83
C LYS A 101 -3.59 21.45 -15.54
N THR A 102 -3.88 20.84 -16.68
CA THR A 102 -5.16 21.07 -17.39
C THR A 102 -6.33 20.35 -16.73
N CYS A 103 -6.05 19.23 -16.05
CA CYS A 103 -7.04 18.42 -15.35
C CYS A 103 -7.30 18.91 -13.91
N MET A 104 -6.42 19.73 -13.35
CA MET A 104 -6.47 20.16 -11.95
C MET A 104 -6.79 21.65 -11.78
N PRO A 105 -7.53 22.04 -10.73
CA PRO A 105 -7.83 23.44 -10.46
C PRO A 105 -6.55 24.26 -10.24
N PRO A 106 -6.51 25.54 -10.68
CA PRO A 106 -5.36 26.41 -10.49
C PRO A 106 -4.90 26.55 -9.03
N SER A 107 -5.80 26.34 -8.07
CA SER A 107 -5.48 26.39 -6.63
C SER A 107 -4.45 25.35 -6.19
N TYR A 108 -4.21 24.30 -6.96
CA TYR A 108 -3.21 23.28 -6.66
C TYR A 108 -1.79 23.76 -7.00
N TRP A 109 -1.62 24.50 -8.09
CA TRP A 109 -0.29 24.90 -8.57
C TRP A 109 -0.03 26.42 -8.50
N SER A 110 -0.98 27.21 -8.00
CA SER A 110 -0.82 28.65 -7.75
C SER A 110 -1.12 29.00 -6.29
N LEU A 111 -0.56 30.11 -5.80
CA LEU A 111 -0.86 30.68 -4.50
C LEU A 111 -1.72 31.92 -4.67
N SER A 112 -2.80 32.03 -3.89
CA SER A 112 -3.60 33.26 -3.81
C SER A 112 -2.87 34.34 -3.00
N ASP A 113 -3.15 35.62 -3.25
CA ASP A 113 -2.60 36.74 -2.46
C ASP A 113 -2.78 36.55 -0.94
N LYS A 114 -3.94 36.01 -0.53
CA LYS A 114 -4.22 35.69 0.89
C LYS A 114 -3.30 34.59 1.40
N GLU A 115 -3.04 33.57 0.59
CA GLU A 115 -2.14 32.47 0.93
C GLU A 115 -0.69 32.97 1.01
N THR A 116 -0.27 33.84 0.11
CA THR A 116 1.06 34.48 0.15
C THR A 116 1.27 35.29 1.44
N GLN A 117 0.28 36.11 1.84
CA GLN A 117 0.35 36.83 3.12
C GLN A 117 0.40 35.90 4.33
N LEU A 118 -0.37 34.80 4.28
CA LEU A 118 -0.37 33.78 5.31
C LEU A 118 1.00 33.08 5.40
N HIS A 119 1.59 32.75 4.26
CA HIS A 119 2.89 32.11 4.15
C HIS A 119 3.97 32.93 4.86
N ILE A 120 4.03 34.25 4.61
CA ILE A 120 4.96 35.17 5.29
C ILE A 120 4.80 35.12 6.81
N LYS A 121 3.56 35.11 7.31
CA LYS A 121 3.28 35.04 8.75
C LYS A 121 3.74 33.72 9.35
N ILE A 122 3.48 32.61 8.66
CA ILE A 122 3.88 31.27 9.11
C ILE A 122 5.40 31.13 9.14
N GLN A 123 6.10 31.59 8.11
CA GLN A 123 7.56 31.56 8.08
C GLN A 123 8.18 32.35 9.24
N ASN A 124 7.61 33.52 9.57
CA ASN A 124 8.03 34.30 10.72
C ASN A 124 7.78 33.55 12.03
N PHE A 125 6.62 32.92 12.18
CA PHE A 125 6.30 32.10 13.35
C PHE A 125 7.23 30.88 13.49
N ALA A 126 7.51 30.16 12.39
CA ALA A 126 8.43 29.03 12.39
C ALA A 126 9.85 29.45 12.80
N ARG A 127 10.30 30.63 12.32
CA ARG A 127 11.59 31.21 12.75
C ARG A 127 11.61 31.49 14.25
N GLN A 128 10.56 32.13 14.77
CA GLN A 128 10.44 32.41 16.21
C GLN A 128 10.40 31.12 17.04
N TYR A 129 9.66 30.11 16.58
CA TYR A 129 9.58 28.82 17.25
C TYR A 129 10.94 28.13 17.34
N ARG A 130 11.71 28.12 16.25
CA ARG A 130 13.06 27.51 16.22
C ARG A 130 14.03 28.23 17.16
N LEU A 131 13.92 29.55 17.27
CA LEU A 131 14.73 30.35 18.20
C LEU A 131 14.39 30.06 19.67
N LEU A 132 13.10 29.88 19.99
CA LEU A 132 12.64 29.60 21.35
C LEU A 132 12.88 28.13 21.77
N TYR A 133 12.83 27.19 20.82
CA TYR A 133 12.91 25.76 21.09
C TYR A 133 13.93 25.05 20.17
N PRO A 134 15.23 25.34 20.29
CA PRO A 134 16.25 24.83 19.37
C PRO A 134 16.45 23.31 19.42
N SER A 135 16.05 22.65 20.52
CA SER A 135 16.16 21.20 20.69
C SER A 135 14.95 20.42 20.18
N ARG A 136 13.88 21.09 19.73
CA ARG A 136 12.65 20.44 19.25
C ARG A 136 12.67 20.32 17.73
N LYS A 137 11.98 19.30 17.20
CA LYS A 137 11.75 19.18 15.76
C LYS A 137 10.97 20.39 15.23
N ASP A 138 11.25 20.72 13.97
CA ASP A 138 10.55 21.78 13.25
C ASP A 138 9.06 21.45 13.06
N LEU A 139 8.25 22.50 12.97
CA LEU A 139 6.81 22.38 12.79
C LEU A 139 6.49 22.16 11.31
N LEU A 140 5.68 21.14 11.01
CA LEU A 140 5.11 20.91 9.67
C LEU A 140 3.94 21.87 9.41
N LEU A 141 4.25 23.15 9.23
CA LEU A 141 3.23 24.18 8.92
C LEU A 141 3.12 24.44 7.42
N LEU A 142 4.22 24.32 6.70
CA LEU A 142 4.29 24.45 5.24
C LEU A 142 4.84 23.14 4.70
N ALA A 143 4.12 22.55 3.75
CA ALA A 143 4.55 21.35 3.07
C ALA A 143 4.32 21.52 1.56
N PRO A 144 5.25 21.09 0.71
CA PRO A 144 5.02 21.09 -0.73
C PRO A 144 3.97 20.02 -1.06
N ASN A 145 3.09 20.35 -1.99
CA ASN A 145 2.18 19.38 -2.57
C ASN A 145 2.82 18.62 -3.75
N GLU A 146 2.06 17.76 -4.38
CA GLU A 146 2.37 17.03 -5.62
C GLU A 146 2.93 17.93 -6.74
N PHE A 147 2.46 19.19 -6.83
CA PHE A 147 2.96 20.19 -7.77
C PHE A 147 4.18 21.00 -7.27
N GLY A 148 4.69 20.69 -6.08
CA GLY A 148 5.84 21.37 -5.45
C GLY A 148 5.52 22.74 -4.85
N VAL A 149 4.24 23.09 -4.72
CA VAL A 149 3.81 24.36 -4.12
C VAL A 149 3.65 24.20 -2.61
N GLU A 150 4.32 25.06 -1.84
CA GLU A 150 4.23 25.05 -0.37
C GLU A 150 2.85 25.52 0.11
N LYS A 151 2.03 24.57 0.52
CA LYS A 151 0.69 24.81 1.06
C LYS A 151 0.72 24.79 2.59
N PHE A 152 -0.13 25.61 3.19
CA PHE A 152 -0.31 25.64 4.63
C PHE A 152 -1.06 24.40 5.11
N VAL A 153 -0.46 23.68 6.06
CA VAL A 153 -1.06 22.52 6.71
C VAL A 153 -1.82 22.97 7.94
N CYS A 154 -3.15 22.91 7.87
CA CYS A 154 -4.01 23.28 8.98
C CYS A 154 -4.20 22.09 9.95
N ASN A 155 -3.74 22.27 11.19
CA ASN A 155 -3.92 21.28 12.25
C ASN A 155 -5.32 21.33 12.87
N THR A 156 -6.12 22.34 12.53
CA THR A 156 -7.49 22.51 13.02
C THR A 156 -8.46 21.62 12.26
N PHE A 157 -9.25 20.83 12.99
CA PHE A 157 -10.31 20.01 12.42
C PHE A 157 -11.56 20.86 12.24
N ARG A 158 -12.06 20.96 11.01
CA ARG A 158 -13.43 21.39 10.75
C ARG A 158 -14.30 20.15 10.89
N LEU A 159 -15.14 20.10 11.91
CA LEU A 159 -16.11 19.00 12.05
C LEU A 159 -17.16 19.15 10.95
N THR A 160 -17.05 18.37 9.88
CA THR A 160 -18.09 18.28 8.86
C THR A 160 -19.11 17.22 9.26
N GLN A 161 -20.40 17.55 9.21
CA GLN A 161 -21.47 16.57 9.38
C GLN A 161 -21.69 15.83 8.06
N LEU A 162 -21.57 14.50 8.08
CA LEU A 162 -21.76 13.65 6.92
C LEU A 162 -23.19 13.10 6.91
N PRO A 163 -23.86 13.00 5.75
CA PRO A 163 -25.21 12.44 5.69
C PRO A 163 -25.26 10.91 5.96
N TYR A 164 -24.11 10.26 6.11
CA TYR A 164 -23.99 8.81 6.31
C TYR A 164 -23.97 8.46 7.80
N ARG A 165 -25.06 7.86 8.28
CA ARG A 165 -25.19 7.50 9.70
C ARG A 165 -24.16 6.45 10.12
N GLU A 166 -23.80 5.58 9.19
CA GLU A 166 -22.87 4.48 9.35
C GLU A 166 -21.46 4.98 9.66
N LEU A 167 -21.08 6.18 9.25
CA LEU A 167 -19.73 6.72 9.47
C LEU A 167 -19.57 7.45 10.81
N TYR A 168 -20.65 7.61 11.57
CA TYR A 168 -20.57 8.19 12.92
C TYR A 168 -20.16 7.18 13.99
N ASP A 169 -20.28 5.88 13.72
CA ASP A 169 -19.64 4.87 14.55
C ASP A 169 -18.16 4.73 14.17
N TYR A 170 -17.28 4.74 15.17
CA TYR A 170 -15.84 4.74 14.96
C TYR A 170 -15.36 3.42 14.35
N ARG A 171 -16.04 2.30 14.64
CA ARG A 171 -15.66 0.97 14.15
C ARG A 171 -15.94 0.83 12.65
N SER A 172 -17.16 1.16 12.23
CA SER A 172 -17.56 1.17 10.82
C SER A 172 -16.76 2.19 10.02
N CYS A 173 -16.47 3.37 10.57
CA CYS A 173 -15.61 4.36 9.93
C CYS A 173 -14.18 3.82 9.73
N ALA A 174 -13.58 3.22 10.75
CA ALA A 174 -12.26 2.61 10.64
C ALA A 174 -12.24 1.46 9.61
N GLN A 175 -13.29 0.63 9.60
CA GLN A 175 -13.43 -0.45 8.64
C GLN A 175 -13.57 0.06 7.19
N PHE A 176 -14.29 1.16 6.99
CA PHE A 176 -14.39 1.82 5.69
C PHE A 176 -13.01 2.31 5.22
N VAL A 177 -12.30 3.05 6.07
CA VAL A 177 -10.97 3.58 5.73
C VAL A 177 -9.98 2.44 5.45
N TYR A 178 -9.99 1.38 6.25
CA TYR A 178 -9.14 0.20 6.05
C TYR A 178 -9.41 -0.52 4.73
N ARG A 179 -10.68 -0.62 4.32
CA ARG A 179 -11.05 -1.26 3.04
C ARG A 179 -10.78 -0.37 1.84
N TYR A 180 -10.82 0.94 2.02
CA TYR A 180 -10.67 1.90 0.93
C TYR A 180 -9.21 2.30 0.69
N LEU A 181 -8.38 2.36 1.74
CA LEU A 181 -6.98 2.79 1.65
C LEU A 181 -6.01 1.65 1.91
N THR A 182 -5.03 1.54 1.02
CA THR A 182 -3.81 0.78 1.27
C THR A 182 -2.80 1.67 2.00
N TYR A 183 -2.34 1.23 3.17
CA TYR A 183 -1.36 1.98 3.95
C TYR A 183 0.04 1.90 3.35
N GLU A 184 0.67 3.05 3.16
CA GLU A 184 2.04 3.19 2.69
C GLU A 184 2.91 3.77 3.82
N PRO A 185 3.83 2.99 4.40
CA PRO A 185 4.65 3.48 5.51
C PRO A 185 5.63 4.55 5.05
N LEU A 186 5.88 5.54 5.92
CA LEU A 186 6.92 6.53 5.67
C LEU A 186 8.31 5.89 5.80
N ASP A 187 9.20 6.25 4.89
CA ASP A 187 10.62 5.90 4.95
C ASP A 187 11.47 7.19 4.93
N PRO A 188 12.08 7.61 6.06
CA PRO A 188 12.06 7.00 7.39
C PRO A 188 10.78 7.33 8.20
N PRO A 189 10.34 6.45 9.12
CA PRO A 189 9.05 6.58 9.81
C PRO A 189 8.99 7.73 10.83
N GLN A 190 10.15 8.29 11.19
CA GLN A 190 10.26 9.30 12.24
C GLN A 190 10.12 10.74 11.73
N ASN A 191 10.18 10.91 10.40
CA ASN A 191 10.19 12.22 9.76
C ASN A 191 8.87 12.45 9.02
N PRO A 192 8.40 13.70 8.93
CA PRO A 192 7.28 14.02 8.08
C PRO A 192 7.62 13.76 6.60
N PRO A 193 6.61 13.51 5.76
CA PRO A 193 6.83 13.23 4.35
C PRO A 193 7.38 14.47 3.65
N ALA A 194 8.23 14.26 2.64
CA ALA A 194 8.78 15.35 1.85
C ALA A 194 7.71 16.08 1.04
N VAL A 195 6.66 15.36 0.63
CA VAL A 195 5.52 15.87 -0.13
C VAL A 195 4.25 15.46 0.58
N LEU A 196 3.35 16.42 0.80
CA LEU A 196 2.02 16.13 1.34
C LEU A 196 1.01 16.10 0.20
N TYR A 197 0.57 14.89 -0.14
CA TYR A 197 -0.41 14.70 -1.19
C TYR A 197 -1.77 15.31 -0.80
N SER A 198 -2.42 15.95 -1.76
CA SER A 198 -3.78 16.43 -1.58
C SER A 198 -4.78 15.29 -1.39
N PRO A 199 -5.92 15.55 -0.75
CA PRO A 199 -6.95 14.53 -0.57
C PRO A 199 -7.45 13.92 -1.89
N THR A 200 -7.49 14.70 -2.98
CA THR A 200 -7.85 14.22 -4.32
C THR A 200 -6.87 13.16 -4.82
N TRP A 201 -5.58 13.36 -4.57
CA TRP A 201 -4.56 12.37 -4.89
C TRP A 201 -4.79 11.07 -4.13
N THR A 202 -4.97 11.16 -2.82
CA THR A 202 -5.16 9.99 -1.94
C THR A 202 -6.42 9.21 -2.30
N LEU A 203 -7.52 9.88 -2.65
CA LEU A 203 -8.74 9.21 -3.12
C LEU A 203 -8.53 8.49 -4.45
N ALA A 204 -7.83 9.12 -5.40
CA ALA A 204 -7.63 8.55 -6.72
C ALA A 204 -6.63 7.39 -6.74
N THR A 205 -5.59 7.44 -5.90
CA THR A 205 -4.58 6.38 -5.81
C THR A 205 -4.93 5.29 -4.79
N GLN A 206 -5.86 5.56 -3.88
CA GLN A 206 -6.22 4.68 -2.76
C GLN A 206 -5.02 4.24 -1.92
N LYS A 207 -3.95 5.05 -1.92
CA LYS A 207 -2.70 4.82 -1.18
C LYS A 207 -2.39 6.03 -0.33
N ALA A 208 -2.11 5.80 0.94
CA ALA A 208 -1.89 6.88 1.90
C ALA A 208 -0.91 6.47 2.99
N ASP A 209 -0.07 7.42 3.39
CA ASP A 209 0.66 7.36 4.64
C ASP A 209 -0.17 7.91 5.80
N ALA A 210 0.39 7.96 7.00
CA ALA A 210 -0.30 8.46 8.18
C ALA A 210 -0.74 9.93 8.04
N TYR A 211 0.01 10.75 7.28
CA TYR A 211 -0.31 12.17 7.08
C TYR A 211 -1.36 12.37 5.99
N GLY A 212 -1.30 11.62 4.90
CA GLY A 212 -2.28 11.61 3.81
C GLY A 212 -3.64 11.09 4.28
N ALA A 213 -3.67 10.00 5.06
CA ALA A 213 -4.90 9.46 5.63
C ALA A 213 -5.60 10.51 6.53
N LEU A 214 -4.81 11.26 7.31
CA LEU A 214 -5.33 12.37 8.11
C LEU A 214 -5.87 13.50 7.22
N GLY A 215 -5.16 13.85 6.14
CA GLY A 215 -5.59 14.83 5.15
C GLY A 215 -6.97 14.53 4.57
N MET A 216 -7.24 13.26 4.26
CA MET A 216 -8.55 12.83 3.79
C MET A 216 -9.64 13.13 4.81
N THR A 217 -9.50 12.67 6.06
CA THR A 217 -10.51 12.88 7.14
C THR A 217 -10.86 14.34 7.39
N ARG A 218 -9.93 15.26 7.10
CA ARG A 218 -10.11 16.71 7.30
C ARG A 218 -10.90 17.40 6.19
N THR A 219 -10.97 16.81 4.99
CA THR A 219 -11.59 17.45 3.81
C THR A 219 -12.80 16.71 3.26
N TRP A 220 -13.48 15.89 4.09
CA TRP A 220 -14.78 15.32 3.73
C TRP A 220 -15.79 16.47 3.61
N SER A 221 -15.78 17.12 2.46
CA SER A 221 -16.84 18.02 2.04
C SER A 221 -17.85 17.19 1.25
N PRO A 222 -19.15 17.55 1.28
CA PRO A 222 -20.18 16.82 0.55
C PRO A 222 -19.91 16.65 -0.95
N GLY A 223 -19.16 17.56 -1.58
CA GLY A 223 -18.79 17.46 -2.99
C GLY A 223 -17.73 16.40 -3.31
N MET A 224 -16.93 15.98 -2.32
CA MET A 224 -15.89 14.96 -2.50
C MET A 224 -16.46 13.55 -2.38
N LEU A 225 -17.55 13.40 -1.61
CA LEU A 225 -18.31 12.15 -1.47
C LEU A 225 -19.10 11.79 -2.73
N ALA A 226 -19.45 12.77 -3.57
CA ALA A 226 -20.11 12.51 -4.85
C ALA A 226 -19.16 11.92 -5.91
N ALA A 227 -17.85 11.95 -5.65
CA ALA A 227 -16.81 11.41 -6.53
C ALA A 227 -16.28 10.04 -6.05
N MET A 228 -16.79 9.52 -4.94
CA MET A 228 -16.53 8.18 -4.40
C MET A 228 -17.72 7.27 -4.71
#